data_AF-A0A2E8VD09-F1
#
_entry.id   AF-A0A2E8VD09-F1
#
_cell.length_a   1.000
_cell.length_b   1.000
_cell.length_c   1.000
_cell.angle_alpha   90.00
_cell.angle_beta   90.00
_cell.angle_gamma   90.00
#
_symmetry.space_group_name_H-M   'P 1'
#
loop_
_entity.id
_entity.type
_entity.pdbx_description
1 polymer ?
#
loop_
_entity_poly.entity_id
_entity_poly.type
_entity_poly.pdbx_seq_one_letter_code
_entity_poly.pdbx_strand_id
1 'polypeptide(L)'
;TIINGEIKTSRFERSKSLEIEFYENKIDSATVKWVNDCEFILTKINPKSNQDKRPVKIEILSTEGKEYFFEYSLVSNPANRFRGRAIKIN
;
A
#
# COMPACT_ATOMS: atom_id res chain seq x y z
N THR A 1 9.45 6.21 -0.90
CA THR A 1 9.38 7.66 -0.58
C THR A 1 10.66 8.07 0.11
N ILE A 2 11.22 9.24 -0.22
CA ILE A 2 12.33 9.82 0.55
C ILE A 2 11.74 10.40 1.83
N ILE A 3 12.07 9.79 2.98
CA ILE A 3 11.79 10.34 4.31
C ILE A 3 13.18 10.49 4.94
N ASN A 4 13.58 11.71 5.28
CA ASN A 4 14.93 12.04 5.81
C ASN A 4 16.14 11.75 4.89
N GLY A 5 15.98 11.72 3.57
CA GLY A 5 17.09 11.47 2.64
C GLY A 5 17.35 9.99 2.34
N GLU A 6 16.61 9.07 2.96
CA GLU A 6 16.67 7.64 2.67
C GLU A 6 15.52 7.21 1.77
N ILE A 7 15.85 6.50 0.67
CA ILE A 7 14.88 5.85 -0.18
C ILE A 7 14.30 4.67 0.60
N LYS A 8 13.11 4.85 1.17
CA LYS A 8 12.37 3.74 1.79
C LYS A 8 11.77 2.87 0.70
N THR A 9 12.34 1.68 0.56
CA THR A 9 11.87 0.60 -0.31
C THR A 9 11.19 -0.44 0.56
N SER A 10 9.98 -0.83 0.17
CA SER A 10 9.24 -1.94 0.77
C SER A 10 9.07 -3.04 -0.28
N ARG A 11 9.11 -4.30 0.14
CA ARG A 11 8.72 -5.43 -0.71
C ARG A 11 7.39 -5.95 -0.19
N PHE A 12 6.46 -6.27 -1.07
CA PHE A 12 5.22 -6.91 -0.67
C PHE A 12 4.81 -7.97 -1.70
N GLU A 13 4.03 -8.93 -1.23
CA GLU A 13 3.36 -9.93 -2.05
C GLU A 13 1.86 -9.75 -1.89
N ARG A 14 1.16 -9.47 -2.99
CA ARG A 14 -0.27 -9.17 -2.99
C ARG A 14 -1.03 -10.17 -3.83
N SER A 15 -2.09 -10.71 -3.24
CA SER A 15 -3.11 -11.54 -3.87
C SER A 15 -4.45 -10.78 -3.96
N LYS A 16 -5.54 -11.46 -4.35
CA LYS A 16 -6.86 -10.82 -4.46
C LYS A 16 -7.40 -10.27 -3.13
N SER A 17 -7.11 -10.93 -2.01
CA SER A 17 -7.69 -10.62 -0.69
C SER A 17 -6.66 -10.39 0.42
N LEU A 18 -5.38 -10.62 0.16
CA LEU A 18 -4.30 -10.55 1.15
C LEU A 18 -3.07 -9.86 0.56
N GLU A 19 -2.43 -9.01 1.34
CA GLU A 19 -1.12 -8.44 1.10
C GLU A 19 -0.19 -8.78 2.28
N ILE A 20 1.03 -9.22 1.98
CA ILE A 20 2.08 -9.49 2.95
C ILE A 20 3.22 -8.52 2.65
N GLU A 21 3.50 -7.61 3.58
CA GLU A 21 4.55 -6.59 3.45
C GLU A 21 5.80 -6.99 4.25
N PHE A 22 6.97 -6.79 3.63
CA PHE A 22 8.31 -7.02 4.16
C PHE A 22 9.06 -5.69 4.17
N TYR A 23 9.13 -5.06 5.35
CA TYR A 23 9.72 -3.74 5.54
C TYR A 23 10.62 -3.73 6.78
N GLU A 24 11.90 -3.34 6.63
CA GLU A 24 12.88 -3.25 7.72
C GLU A 24 12.90 -4.48 8.68
N ASN A 25 13.00 -5.69 8.12
CA ASN A 25 12.96 -6.97 8.86
C ASN A 25 11.65 -7.26 9.62
N LYS A 26 10.60 -6.49 9.37
CA LYS A 26 9.25 -6.74 9.88
C LYS A 26 8.38 -7.30 8.76
N ILE A 27 7.54 -8.25 9.15
CA ILE A 27 6.51 -8.82 8.29
C ILE A 27 5.18 -8.35 8.85
N ASP A 28 4.42 -7.64 8.03
CA ASP A 28 3.04 -7.24 8.32
C ASP A 28 2.10 -7.88 7.29
N SER A 29 0.83 -8.06 7.67
CA SER A 29 -0.18 -8.61 6.77
C SER A 29 -1.44 -7.76 6.80
N ALA A 30 -2.01 -7.53 5.63
CA ALA A 30 -3.21 -6.72 5.45
C ALA A 30 -4.24 -7.44 4.56
N THR A 31 -5.51 -7.27 4.87
CA THR A 31 -6.59 -7.67 3.95
C THR A 31 -6.72 -6.65 2.83
N VAL A 32 -6.95 -7.14 1.63
CA VAL A 32 -7.20 -6.36 0.42
C VAL A 32 -8.68 -6.44 0.10
N LYS A 33 -9.36 -5.29 0.06
CA LYS A 33 -10.75 -5.20 -0.40
C LYS A 33 -10.82 -4.29 -1.62
N TRP A 34 -11.07 -4.88 -2.78
CA TRP A 34 -11.26 -4.12 -4.02
C TRP A 34 -12.60 -3.39 -4.01
N VAL A 35 -12.55 -2.12 -4.41
CA VAL A 35 -13.72 -1.27 -4.65
C VAL A 35 -14.09 -1.33 -6.13
N ASN A 36 -13.08 -1.32 -7.01
CA ASN A 36 -13.16 -1.53 -8.44
C ASN A 36 -11.79 -2.03 -8.97
N ASP A 37 -11.61 -2.16 -10.28
CA ASP A 37 -10.37 -2.72 -10.88
C ASP A 37 -9.10 -1.91 -10.60
N CYS A 38 -9.22 -0.62 -10.29
CA CYS A 38 -8.10 0.29 -10.03
C CYS A 38 -8.07 0.83 -8.59
N GLU A 39 -8.97 0.39 -7.72
CA GLU A 39 -9.10 0.94 -6.36
C GLU A 39 -9.31 -0.17 -5.33
N PHE A 40 -8.55 -0.13 -4.25
CA PHE A 40 -8.68 -1.07 -3.14
C PHE A 40 -8.33 -0.44 -1.80
N ILE A 41 -8.82 -1.08 -0.73
CA ILE A 41 -8.58 -0.69 0.65
C ILE A 41 -7.74 -1.77 1.32
N LEU A 42 -6.66 -1.35 1.98
CA LEU A 42 -5.81 -2.17 2.83
C LEU A 42 -6.20 -1.97 4.30
N THR A 43 -6.38 -3.08 5.02
CA THR A 43 -6.60 -3.07 6.47
C THR A 43 -5.66 -4.07 7.13
N LYS A 44 -4.79 -3.62 8.05
CA LYS A 44 -3.87 -4.51 8.77
C LYS A 44 -4.66 -5.57 9.55
N ILE A 45 -4.23 -6.83 9.42
CA ILE A 45 -4.87 -7.98 10.09
C ILE A 45 -4.58 -7.93 11.60
N ASN A 46 -3.32 -7.63 11.97
CA ASN A 46 -2.86 -7.58 13.36
C ASN A 46 -2.27 -6.19 13.69
N PRO A 47 -3.11 -5.15 13.82
CA PRO A 47 -2.63 -3.80 14.10
C PRO A 47 -2.08 -3.70 15.53
N LYS A 48 -0.83 -3.23 15.67
CA LYS A 48 -0.17 -3.05 16.98
C LYS A 48 -0.50 -1.71 17.61
N SER A 49 -0.92 -0.73 16.82
CA SER A 49 -1.31 0.60 17.28
C SER A 49 -2.66 1.03 16.72
N ASN A 50 -3.27 2.07 17.31
CA ASN A 50 -4.49 2.68 16.74
C ASN A 50 -4.23 3.39 15.40
N GLN A 51 -2.99 3.75 15.09
CA GLN A 51 -2.64 4.28 13.77
C GLN A 51 -2.66 3.16 12.73
N ASP A 52 -2.14 1.97 13.07
CA ASP A 52 -2.16 0.77 12.22
C ASP A 52 -3.57 0.27 11.89
N LYS A 53 -4.56 0.56 12.75
CA LYS A 53 -5.97 0.19 12.52
C LYS A 53 -6.61 0.98 11.38
N ARG A 54 -6.04 2.12 10.98
CA ARG A 54 -6.68 3.01 10.01
C ARG A 54 -6.55 2.42 8.61
N PRO A 55 -7.65 2.15 7.91
CA PRO A 55 -7.59 1.61 6.56
C PRO A 55 -6.95 2.60 5.59
N VAL A 56 -6.11 2.08 4.70
CA VAL A 56 -5.46 2.85 3.65
C VAL A 56 -6.18 2.59 2.35
N LYS A 57 -6.66 3.64 1.69
CA LYS A 57 -7.19 3.60 0.34
C LYS A 57 -6.03 3.70 -0.65
N ILE A 58 -6.01 2.85 -1.67
CA ILE A 58 -5.05 2.89 -2.77
C ILE A 58 -5.80 2.98 -4.09
N GLU A 59 -5.38 3.92 -4.94
CA GLU A 59 -5.88 4.16 -6.29
C GLU A 59 -4.73 4.00 -7.29
N ILE A 60 -4.85 3.07 -8.23
CA ILE A 60 -3.90 2.85 -9.33
C ILE A 60 -4.20 3.89 -10.41
N LEU A 61 -3.22 4.76 -10.68
CA LEU A 61 -3.33 5.84 -11.65
C LEU A 61 -3.00 5.40 -13.07
N SER A 62 -1.91 4.66 -13.22
CA SER A 62 -1.44 4.16 -14.51
C SER A 62 -0.61 2.91 -14.31
N THR A 63 -0.53 2.09 -15.36
CA THR A 63 0.30 0.89 -15.41
C THR A 63 1.15 0.96 -16.67
N GLU A 64 2.46 0.76 -16.51
CA GLU A 64 3.45 0.84 -17.58
C GLU A 64 4.36 -0.40 -17.49
N GLY A 65 4.11 -1.37 -18.37
CA GLY A 65 4.87 -2.62 -18.40
C GLY A 65 4.81 -3.39 -17.07
N LYS A 66 5.92 -3.40 -16.33
CA LYS A 66 6.06 -4.10 -15.03
C LYS A 66 5.82 -3.18 -13.82
N GLU A 67 5.51 -1.91 -14.02
CA GLU A 67 5.29 -0.97 -12.94
C GLU A 67 3.90 -0.34 -12.98
N TYR A 68 3.45 0.15 -11.84
CA TYR A 68 2.26 0.98 -11.75
C TYR A 68 2.49 2.14 -10.80
N PHE A 69 1.86 3.27 -11.13
CA PHE A 69 1.80 4.45 -10.29
C PHE A 69 0.50 4.44 -9.52
N PHE A 70 0.56 4.83 -8.25
CA PHE A 70 -0.62 4.84 -7.40
C PHE A 70 -0.64 6.05 -6.48
N GLU A 71 -1.84 6.45 -6.08
CA GLU A 71 -2.07 7.32 -4.93
C GLU A 71 -2.54 6.47 -3.75
N TYR A 72 -2.19 6.91 -2.55
CA TYR A 72 -2.73 6.34 -1.33
C TYR A 72 -3.07 7.43 -0.31
N SER A 73 -4.08 7.17 0.50
CA SER A 73 -4.53 8.06 1.57
C SER A 73 -5.21 7.25 2.68
N LEU A 74 -5.39 7.85 3.86
CA LEU A 74 -6.26 7.25 4.86
C LEU A 74 -7.72 7.39 4.42
N VAL A 75 -8.52 6.34 4.59
CA VAL A 75 -9.97 6.41 4.28
C VAL A 75 -10.66 7.56 5.04
N SER A 76 -10.20 7.87 6.26
CA SER A 76 -10.71 8.98 7.08
C SER A 76 -10.16 10.36 6.71
N ASN A 77 -9.14 10.45 5.84
CA ASN A 77 -8.54 11.70 5.39
C ASN A 77 -8.13 11.62 3.91
N PRO A 78 -9.10 11.54 2.98
CA PRO A 78 -8.84 11.36 1.55
C PRO A 78 -8.24 12.62 0.87
N ALA A 79 -8.24 13.77 1.55
CA ALA A 79 -7.61 14.99 1.07
C ALA A 79 -6.08 14.93 1.15
N ASN A 80 -5.54 14.15 2.09
CA ASN A 80 -4.10 13.98 2.25
C ASN A 80 -3.60 12.74 1.49
N ARG A 81 -3.28 12.94 0.21
CA ARG A 81 -2.85 11.88 -0.70
C ARG A 81 -1.35 11.91 -0.91
N PHE A 82 -0.78 10.72 -1.02
CA PHE A 82 0.62 10.51 -1.32
C PHE A 82 0.75 9.65 -2.57
N ARG A 83 1.84 9.83 -3.32
CA ARG A 83 2.10 9.08 -4.55
C ARG A 83 3.21 8.08 -4.36
N GLY A 84 3.07 6.94 -5.01
CA GLY A 84 4.05 5.87 -5.02
C GLY A 84 4.17 5.23 -6.40
N ARG A 85 5.23 4.45 -6.55
CA ARG A 85 5.47 3.58 -7.70
C ARG A 85 5.80 2.19 -7.18
N ALA A 86 5.15 1.18 -7.73
CA ALA A 86 5.43 -0.22 -7.45
C ALA A 86 5.96 -0.90 -8.71
N ILE A 87 6.99 -1.74 -8.56
CA ILE A 87 7.64 -2.44 -9.66
C ILE A 87 7.55 -3.94 -9.38
N LYS A 88 7.06 -4.72 -10.34
CA LYS A 88 7.01 -6.18 -10.27
C LYS A 88 8.42 -6.76 -10.41
N ILE A 89 8.85 -7.54 -9.41
CA ILE A 89 10.25 -7.99 -9.30
C ILE A 89 10.48 -9.36 -9.96
N ASN A 90 9.49 -10.27 -9.97
CA ASN A 90 9.23 -11.34 -10.95
C ASN A 90 8.11 -12.24 -10.43
#